data_AF-A0A0F6MR37-F1
#
_entry.id   AF-A0A0F6MR37-F1
#
_cell.length_a   1.000
_cell.length_b   1.000
_cell.length_c   1.000
_cell.angle_alpha   90.00
_cell.angle_beta   90.00
_cell.angle_gamma   90.00
#
_symmetry.space_group_name_H-M   'P 1'
#
loop_
_entity.id
_entity.type
_entity.pdbx_description
1 polymer ?
#
loop_
_entity_poly.entity_id
_entity_poly.type
_entity_poly.pdbx_seq_one_letter_code
_entity_poly.pdbx_strand_id
1 'polypeptide(L)'
;MIINKKLERWAKLLHGFEYPAREIQEFQQEIAKDGVIAIYGLSDDLLEFVGVINDERGAWKGFFGRLTKDLTVISEIEYLNSKLWNAENLPFIRAIWNPKDLQDNIYSSWKIETDLPHKEFQILEDGELFCIGIVIDIEDIAKAQSTLKKTIFSLARKRDLIGIIAIIEAVIIIFLLFTK
;
A
#
# COMPACT_ATOMS: atom_id res chain seq x y z
N MET A 1 9.79 -15.95 8.37
CA MET A 1 8.67 -15.03 8.11
C MET A 1 8.23 -14.46 9.45
N ILE A 2 8.47 -13.17 9.72
CA ILE A 2 7.99 -12.57 10.97
C ILE A 2 6.47 -12.47 10.82
N ILE A 3 5.74 -13.31 11.55
CA ILE A 3 4.29 -13.26 11.60
C ILE A 3 3.90 -11.93 12.25
N ASN A 4 3.20 -11.06 11.52
CA ASN A 4 2.67 -9.82 12.09
C ASN A 4 1.43 -10.15 12.93
N LYS A 5 1.67 -10.54 14.19
CA LYS A 5 0.63 -11.06 15.12
C LYS A 5 -0.53 -10.09 15.33
N LYS A 6 -0.32 -8.77 15.24
CA LYS A 6 -1.41 -7.79 15.36
C LYS A 6 -2.31 -7.77 14.14
N LEU A 7 -1.76 -7.86 12.92
CA LEU A 7 -2.59 -7.96 11.71
C LEU A 7 -3.41 -9.26 11.70
N GLU A 8 -2.83 -10.36 12.17
CA GLU A 8 -3.58 -11.62 12.31
C GLU A 8 -4.69 -11.53 13.35
N ARG A 9 -4.44 -10.89 14.49
CA ARG A 9 -5.46 -10.63 15.51
C ARG A 9 -6.62 -9.83 14.92
N TRP A 10 -6.34 -8.70 14.27
CA TRP A 10 -7.38 -7.83 13.73
C TRP A 10 -8.14 -8.46 12.58
N ALA A 11 -7.45 -9.09 11.63
CA ALA A 11 -8.11 -9.81 10.55
C ALA A 11 -9.05 -10.90 11.08
N LYS A 12 -8.63 -11.66 12.10
CA LYS A 12 -9.48 -12.68 12.72
C LYS A 12 -10.69 -12.08 13.47
N LEU A 13 -10.49 -10.95 14.16
CA LEU A 13 -11.57 -10.28 14.90
C LEU A 13 -12.63 -9.72 13.95
N LEU A 14 -12.22 -9.06 12.87
CA LEU A 14 -13.10 -8.39 11.91
C LEU A 14 -13.73 -9.34 10.87
N HIS A 15 -13.27 -10.58 10.81
CA HIS A 15 -13.76 -11.56 9.85
C HIS A 15 -15.18 -12.02 10.19
N GLY A 16 -16.07 -11.96 9.20
CA GLY A 16 -17.46 -12.43 9.30
C GLY A 16 -18.44 -11.39 9.83
N PHE A 17 -18.05 -10.11 9.91
CA PHE A 17 -19.03 -9.03 10.17
C PHE A 17 -20.04 -8.97 9.01
N GLU A 18 -21.31 -8.77 9.34
CA GLU A 18 -22.38 -8.61 8.35
C GLU A 18 -22.47 -7.15 7.90
N TYR A 19 -22.73 -6.95 6.61
CA TYR A 19 -23.01 -5.66 6.00
C TYR A 19 -24.21 -5.01 6.71
N PRO A 20 -24.14 -3.72 7.10
CA PRO A 20 -23.16 -2.70 6.70
C PRO A 20 -21.86 -2.66 7.50
N ALA A 21 -21.61 -3.59 8.42
CA ALA A 21 -20.37 -3.69 9.21
C ALA A 21 -19.96 -2.36 9.88
N ARG A 22 -20.94 -1.56 10.32
CA ARG A 22 -20.70 -0.25 10.97
C ARG A 22 -20.07 -0.43 12.34
N GLU A 23 -20.29 -1.57 12.95
CA GLU A 23 -19.74 -2.00 14.23
C GLU A 23 -18.21 -2.07 14.21
N ILE A 24 -17.58 -2.17 13.03
CA ILE A 24 -16.11 -2.09 12.90
C ILE A 24 -15.59 -0.74 13.43
N GLN A 25 -16.35 0.34 13.27
CA GLN A 25 -16.01 1.67 13.78
C GLN A 25 -15.90 1.71 15.32
N GLU A 26 -16.58 0.81 16.04
CA GLU A 26 -16.48 0.73 17.50
C GLU A 26 -15.06 0.33 17.95
N PHE A 27 -14.33 -0.40 17.11
CA PHE A 27 -12.95 -0.80 17.38
C PHE A 27 -11.91 0.25 16.97
N GLN A 28 -12.30 1.40 16.41
CA GLN A 28 -11.37 2.40 15.85
C GLN A 28 -10.24 2.75 16.83
N GLN A 29 -10.56 3.05 18.09
CA GLN A 29 -9.56 3.42 19.09
C GLN A 29 -8.59 2.27 19.42
N GLU A 30 -9.07 1.03 19.42
CA GLU A 30 -8.24 -0.14 19.69
C GLU A 30 -7.34 -0.49 18.50
N ILE A 31 -7.89 -0.43 17.28
CA ILE A 31 -7.14 -0.60 16.03
C ILE A 31 -6.04 0.46 15.95
N ALA A 32 -6.37 1.72 16.28
CA ALA A 32 -5.41 2.82 16.31
C ALA A 32 -4.28 2.62 17.33
N LYS A 33 -4.60 2.14 18.55
CA LYS A 33 -3.61 1.84 19.59
C LYS A 33 -2.58 0.80 19.14
N ASP A 34 -2.98 -0.15 18.30
CA ASP A 34 -2.08 -1.15 17.72
C ASP A 34 -1.30 -0.63 16.50
N GLY A 35 -1.53 0.61 16.07
CA GLY A 35 -0.92 1.19 14.87
C GLY A 35 -1.42 0.51 13.59
N VAL A 36 -2.69 0.12 13.55
CA VAL A 36 -3.31 -0.59 12.43
C VAL A 36 -4.32 0.31 11.73
N ILE A 37 -4.57 0.03 10.45
CA ILE A 37 -5.67 0.60 9.68
C ILE A 37 -6.41 -0.58 9.05
N ALA A 38 -7.72 -0.66 9.27
CA ALA A 38 -8.63 -1.53 8.52
C ALA A 38 -9.21 -0.74 7.34
N ILE A 39 -9.26 -1.36 6.16
CA ILE A 39 -9.74 -0.76 4.92
C ILE A 39 -10.70 -1.74 4.27
N TYR A 40 -11.92 -1.29 3.99
CA TYR A 40 -12.96 -2.13 3.41
C TYR A 40 -13.97 -1.30 2.62
N GLY A 41 -14.71 -1.96 1.72
CA GLY A 41 -15.81 -1.33 1.00
C GLY A 41 -17.06 -1.26 1.86
N LEU A 42 -17.76 -0.14 1.77
CA LEU A 42 -19.07 0.10 2.34
C LEU A 42 -19.99 0.63 1.24
N SER A 43 -21.24 0.19 1.18
CA SER A 43 -22.16 0.52 0.08
C SER A 43 -21.59 0.21 -1.33
N ASP A 44 -22.20 0.76 -2.37
CA ASP A 44 -21.81 0.63 -3.78
C ASP A 44 -20.82 1.70 -4.28
N ASP A 45 -20.48 2.68 -3.45
CA ASP A 45 -19.66 3.82 -3.83
C ASP A 45 -18.68 4.29 -2.75
N LEU A 46 -18.45 3.52 -1.68
CA LEU A 46 -17.66 3.97 -0.52
C LEU A 46 -16.55 3.00 -0.11
N LEU A 47 -15.48 3.57 0.42
CA LEU A 47 -14.46 2.90 1.21
C LEU A 47 -14.38 3.52 2.60
N GLU A 48 -14.27 2.65 3.59
CA GLU A 48 -14.04 2.98 4.98
C GLU A 48 -12.57 2.75 5.36
N PHE A 49 -12.01 3.69 6.10
CA PHE A 49 -10.70 3.57 6.74
C PHE A 49 -10.90 3.72 8.25
N VAL A 50 -10.57 2.66 9.01
CA VAL A 50 -10.82 2.60 10.45
C VAL A 50 -9.53 2.26 11.20
N GLY A 51 -9.18 3.05 12.20
CA GLY A 51 -8.01 2.85 13.04
C GLY A 51 -7.23 4.13 13.22
N VAL A 52 -5.93 4.11 12.90
CA VAL A 52 -5.09 5.32 12.94
C VAL A 52 -5.61 6.39 11.99
N ILE A 53 -6.16 5.98 10.85
CA ILE A 53 -6.93 6.83 9.95
C ILE A 53 -8.41 6.59 10.25
N ASN A 54 -9.18 7.67 10.30
CA ASN A 54 -10.63 7.66 10.29
C ASN A 54 -11.09 8.53 9.12
N ASP A 55 -11.39 7.89 8.00
CA ASP A 55 -11.65 8.57 6.74
C ASP A 55 -12.62 7.75 5.89
N GLU A 56 -13.33 8.45 5.02
CA GLU A 56 -14.30 7.91 4.10
C GLU A 56 -13.94 8.35 2.68
N ARG A 57 -13.90 7.43 1.73
CA ARG A 57 -13.55 7.75 0.34
C ARG A 57 -14.60 7.28 -0.64
N GLY A 58 -15.08 8.21 -1.45
CA GLY A 58 -15.85 7.90 -2.65
C GLY A 58 -15.03 7.03 -3.59
N ALA A 59 -15.62 5.91 -4.01
CA ALA A 59 -15.01 4.85 -4.78
C ALA A 59 -15.95 4.31 -5.86
N TRP A 60 -16.83 5.15 -6.42
CA TRP A 60 -17.75 4.72 -7.48
C TRP A 60 -17.00 4.03 -8.64
N LYS A 61 -17.31 2.74 -8.87
CA LYS A 61 -16.63 1.82 -9.81
C LYS A 61 -15.18 1.46 -9.44
N GLY A 62 -14.81 1.58 -8.18
CA GLY A 62 -13.47 1.33 -7.69
C GLY A 62 -12.73 2.60 -7.28
N PHE A 63 -11.57 2.40 -6.66
CA PHE A 63 -10.70 3.47 -6.23
C PHE A 63 -9.25 3.06 -6.45
N PHE A 64 -8.42 4.02 -6.84
CA PHE A 64 -6.97 3.86 -6.85
C PHE A 64 -6.31 5.11 -6.29
N GLY A 65 -5.54 4.90 -5.23
CA GLY A 65 -4.91 5.99 -4.50
C GLY A 65 -3.57 5.60 -3.90
N ARG A 66 -3.01 6.53 -3.14
CA ARG A 66 -1.74 6.44 -2.45
C ARG A 66 -1.89 6.80 -0.99
N LEU A 67 -1.07 6.15 -0.16
CA LEU A 67 -0.98 6.42 1.26
C LEU A 67 0.31 7.19 1.56
N THR A 68 0.17 8.41 2.10
CA THR A 68 1.29 9.29 2.40
C THR A 68 1.90 9.00 3.78
N LYS A 69 3.05 9.62 4.09
CA LYS A 69 3.75 9.49 5.38
C LYS A 69 2.98 10.05 6.56
N ASP A 70 2.25 11.12 6.32
CA ASP A 70 1.37 11.80 7.25
C ASP A 70 0.03 11.10 7.41
N LEU A 71 -0.11 9.89 6.85
CA LEU A 71 -1.29 9.03 6.95
C LEU A 71 -2.52 9.67 6.28
N THR A 72 -2.29 10.32 5.14
CA THR A 72 -3.33 10.85 4.28
C THR A 72 -3.50 9.92 3.08
N VAL A 73 -4.76 9.62 2.74
CA VAL A 73 -5.10 8.93 1.48
C VAL A 73 -5.34 9.98 0.41
N ILE A 74 -4.64 9.87 -0.71
CA ILE A 74 -4.83 10.73 -1.89
C ILE A 74 -5.17 9.87 -3.10
N SER A 75 -6.01 10.37 -4.00
CA SER A 75 -6.27 9.70 -5.27
C SER A 75 -5.00 9.63 -6.12
N GLU A 76 -4.96 8.70 -7.07
CA GLU A 76 -3.84 8.60 -8.01
C GLU A 76 -3.65 9.89 -8.80
N ILE A 77 -4.74 10.56 -9.17
CA ILE A 77 -4.70 11.83 -9.91
C ILE A 77 -4.07 12.93 -9.06
N GLU A 78 -4.43 13.03 -7.78
CA GLU A 78 -3.80 13.97 -6.85
C GLU A 78 -2.31 13.67 -6.67
N TYR A 79 -1.95 12.39 -6.55
CA TYR A 79 -0.55 11.97 -6.45
C TYR A 79 0.26 12.38 -7.68
N LEU A 80 -0.22 12.07 -8.88
CA LEU A 80 0.43 12.40 -10.17
C LEU A 80 0.58 13.91 -10.38
N ASN A 81 -0.35 14.71 -9.88
CA ASN A 81 -0.31 16.17 -9.96
C ASN A 81 0.48 16.84 -8.81
N SER A 82 0.89 16.07 -7.80
CA SER A 82 1.62 16.58 -6.65
C SER A 82 3.13 16.60 -6.88
N LYS A 83 3.85 17.34 -6.02
CA LYS A 83 5.33 17.26 -5.95
C LYS A 83 5.82 15.89 -5.48
N LEU A 84 4.95 15.03 -4.93
CA LEU A 84 5.30 13.73 -4.38
C LEU A 84 5.58 12.71 -5.48
N TRP A 85 4.92 12.78 -6.65
CA TRP A 85 5.11 11.83 -7.76
C TRP A 85 6.58 11.62 -8.11
N ASN A 86 7.35 12.71 -8.22
CA ASN A 86 8.77 12.65 -8.57
C ASN A 86 9.70 12.47 -7.36
N ALA A 87 9.17 12.56 -6.13
CA ALA A 87 9.97 12.61 -4.91
C ALA A 87 9.85 11.34 -4.06
N GLU A 88 8.70 10.67 -4.11
CA GLU A 88 8.35 9.58 -3.20
C GLU A 88 7.61 8.48 -3.95
N ASN A 89 8.05 7.22 -3.80
CA ASN A 89 7.22 6.07 -4.15
C ASN A 89 6.30 5.78 -2.97
N LEU A 90 5.02 6.14 -3.10
CA LEU A 90 4.03 5.92 -2.08
C LEU A 90 3.36 4.55 -2.26
N PRO A 91 3.07 3.80 -1.19
CA PRO A 91 2.28 2.58 -1.29
C PRO A 91 0.90 2.85 -1.89
N PHE A 92 0.37 1.87 -2.61
CA PHE A 92 -0.95 2.00 -3.22
C PHE A 92 -2.05 1.36 -2.37
N ILE A 93 -3.26 1.92 -2.49
CA ILE A 93 -4.50 1.27 -2.10
C ILE A 93 -5.38 1.19 -3.33
N ARG A 94 -5.86 -0.01 -3.65
CA ARG A 94 -6.75 -0.27 -4.78
C ARG A 94 -8.02 -0.93 -4.26
N ALA A 95 -9.16 -0.34 -4.53
CA ALA A 95 -10.45 -1.00 -4.35
C ALA A 95 -11.01 -1.39 -5.70
N ILE A 96 -11.33 -2.67 -5.82
CA ILE A 96 -11.89 -3.28 -7.01
C ILE A 96 -13.37 -3.46 -6.75
N TRP A 97 -14.20 -2.81 -7.56
CA TRP A 97 -15.64 -3.04 -7.61
C TRP A 97 -15.93 -4.25 -8.50
N ASN A 98 -16.76 -5.18 -8.03
CA ASN A 98 -17.11 -6.43 -8.71
C ASN A 98 -15.88 -7.20 -9.22
N PRO A 99 -14.92 -7.56 -8.33
CA PRO A 99 -13.78 -8.38 -8.71
C PRO A 99 -14.24 -9.70 -9.32
N LYS A 100 -13.53 -10.12 -10.37
CA LYS A 100 -13.84 -11.33 -11.12
C LYS A 100 -12.79 -12.42 -10.91
N ASP A 101 -13.24 -13.67 -10.93
CA ASP A 101 -12.37 -14.85 -10.92
C ASP A 101 -11.79 -15.14 -12.32
N LEU A 102 -11.05 -16.25 -12.44
CA LEU A 102 -10.45 -16.68 -13.71
C LEU A 102 -11.48 -17.12 -14.77
N GLN A 103 -12.75 -17.25 -14.39
CA GLN A 103 -13.88 -17.62 -15.25
C GLN A 103 -14.77 -16.40 -15.56
N ASP A 104 -14.35 -15.19 -15.20
CA ASP A 104 -15.09 -13.92 -15.37
C ASP A 104 -16.35 -13.81 -14.49
N ASN A 105 -16.50 -14.65 -13.46
CA ASN A 105 -17.59 -14.53 -12.49
C ASN A 105 -17.25 -13.53 -11.39
N ILE A 106 -18.22 -12.68 -11.05
CA ILE A 106 -18.11 -11.79 -9.88
C ILE A 106 -18.32 -12.63 -8.62
N TYR A 107 -17.38 -12.55 -7.67
CA TYR A 107 -17.43 -13.34 -6.43
C TYR A 107 -17.63 -12.50 -5.15
N SER A 108 -17.54 -11.17 -5.26
CA SER A 108 -17.87 -10.22 -4.19
C SER A 108 -18.16 -8.86 -4.81
N SER A 109 -18.75 -7.94 -4.04
CA SER A 109 -18.94 -6.55 -4.45
C SER A 109 -17.63 -5.77 -4.39
N TRP A 110 -16.81 -6.05 -3.37
CA TRP A 110 -15.55 -5.35 -3.12
C TRP A 110 -14.37 -6.30 -2.88
N LYS A 111 -13.20 -5.89 -3.36
CA LYS A 111 -11.90 -6.39 -2.89
C LYS A 111 -10.90 -5.25 -2.77
N ILE A 112 -10.20 -5.19 -1.63
CA ILE A 112 -9.14 -4.22 -1.39
C ILE A 112 -7.77 -4.87 -1.60
N GLU A 113 -6.86 -4.16 -2.26
CA GLU A 113 -5.50 -4.60 -2.54
C GLU A 113 -4.47 -3.49 -2.28
N THR A 114 -3.26 -3.89 -1.91
CA THR A 114 -2.13 -3.00 -1.63
C THR A 114 -0.79 -3.72 -1.88
N ASP A 115 0.30 -2.97 -2.04
CA ASP A 115 1.67 -3.48 -2.03
C ASP A 115 2.29 -3.57 -0.62
N LEU A 116 1.58 -3.11 0.41
CA LEU A 116 2.01 -3.29 1.80
C LEU A 116 1.77 -4.72 2.31
N PRO A 117 2.57 -5.21 3.28
CA PRO A 117 2.18 -6.36 4.07
C PRO A 117 0.81 -6.14 4.72
N HIS A 118 -0.10 -7.10 4.54
CA HIS A 118 -1.46 -7.02 5.03
C HIS A 118 -2.02 -8.39 5.40
N LYS A 119 -3.19 -8.39 6.04
CA LYS A 119 -4.05 -9.58 6.18
C LYS A 119 -5.45 -9.23 5.72
N GLU A 120 -6.09 -10.18 5.06
CA GLU A 120 -7.46 -10.04 4.59
C GLU A 120 -8.46 -10.47 5.67
N PHE A 121 -9.63 -9.84 5.67
CA PHE A 121 -10.81 -10.28 6.40
C PHE A 121 -12.04 -10.18 5.49
N GLN A 122 -13.12 -10.85 5.85
CA GLN A 122 -14.34 -10.91 5.05
C GLN A 122 -15.48 -10.18 5.76
N ILE A 123 -16.26 -9.43 4.99
CA ILE A 123 -17.57 -8.92 5.37
C ILE A 123 -18.59 -9.69 4.54
N LEU A 124 -19.66 -10.12 5.19
CA LEU A 124 -20.75 -10.88 4.59
C LEU A 124 -21.97 -9.99 4.35
N GLU A 125 -22.87 -10.39 3.47
CA GLU A 125 -24.22 -9.83 3.34
C GLU A 125 -25.19 -11.00 3.19
N ASP A 126 -26.07 -11.18 4.17
CA ASP A 126 -26.97 -12.33 4.26
C ASP A 126 -26.22 -13.68 4.22
N GLY A 127 -25.02 -13.71 4.81
CA GLY A 127 -24.14 -14.89 4.84
C GLY A 127 -23.30 -15.13 3.58
N GLU A 128 -23.47 -14.33 2.53
CA GLU A 128 -22.68 -14.39 1.29
C GLU A 128 -21.52 -13.39 1.31
N LEU A 129 -20.45 -13.64 0.56
CA LEU A 129 -19.27 -12.76 0.57
C LEU A 129 -19.58 -11.40 -0.09
N PHE A 130 -19.60 -10.33 0.71
CA PHE A 130 -19.79 -8.96 0.23
C PHE A 130 -18.47 -8.25 -0.08
N CYS A 131 -17.53 -8.25 0.86
CA CYS A 131 -16.26 -7.53 0.73
C CYS A 131 -15.09 -8.35 1.28
N ILE A 132 -13.97 -8.32 0.56
CA ILE A 132 -12.65 -8.71 1.09
C ILE A 132 -11.90 -7.43 1.47
N GLY A 133 -11.90 -7.13 2.77
CA GLY A 133 -11.17 -6.01 3.38
C GLY A 133 -9.75 -6.40 3.77
N ILE A 134 -8.93 -5.40 4.11
CA ILE A 134 -7.54 -5.61 4.55
C ILE A 134 -7.25 -4.86 5.86
N VAL A 135 -6.32 -5.40 6.64
CA VAL A 135 -5.65 -4.66 7.73
C VAL A 135 -4.18 -4.47 7.41
N ILE A 136 -3.69 -3.25 7.58
CA ILE A 136 -2.30 -2.83 7.34
C ILE A 136 -1.67 -2.22 8.59
N ASP A 137 -0.33 -2.28 8.66
CA ASP A 137 0.48 -1.72 9.74
C ASP A 137 1.11 -0.39 9.31
N ILE A 138 0.96 0.67 10.11
CA ILE A 138 1.55 1.97 9.78
C ILE A 138 3.08 1.93 9.74
N GLU A 139 3.71 1.00 10.46
CA GLU A 139 5.16 0.83 10.40
C GLU A 139 5.65 0.41 9.02
N ASP A 140 4.84 -0.35 8.28
CA ASP A 140 5.21 -0.87 6.98
C ASP A 140 5.14 0.22 5.89
N ILE A 141 4.29 1.24 6.09
CA ILE A 141 4.27 2.47 5.28
C ILE A 141 5.63 3.17 5.37
N ALA A 142 6.13 3.37 6.59
CA ALA A 142 7.41 4.03 6.84
C ALA A 142 8.61 3.22 6.31
N LYS A 143 8.57 1.88 6.45
CA LYS A 143 9.62 0.97 5.95
C LYS A 143 9.68 0.93 4.43
N ALA A 144 8.55 0.91 3.74
CA ALA A 144 8.49 0.88 2.27
C ALA A 144 9.26 2.07 1.67
N GLN A 145 9.07 3.26 2.25
CA GLN A 145 9.72 4.49 1.77
C GLN A 145 11.19 4.60 2.17
N SER A 146 11.57 4.09 3.36
CA SER A 146 12.97 4.01 3.79
C SER A 146 13.79 3.07 2.90
N THR A 147 13.21 1.93 2.54
CA THR A 147 13.85 0.91 1.69
C THR A 147 14.13 1.46 0.30
N LEU A 148 13.16 2.15 -0.31
CA LEU A 148 13.34 2.81 -1.60
C LEU A 148 14.50 3.81 -1.55
N LYS A 149 14.53 4.70 -0.54
CA LYS A 149 15.60 5.70 -0.40
C LYS A 149 16.97 5.04 -0.36
N LYS A 150 17.14 3.98 0.45
CA LYS A 150 18.40 3.22 0.52
C LYS A 150 18.80 2.62 -0.82
N THR A 151 17.84 2.02 -1.54
CA THR A 151 18.08 1.42 -2.86
C THR A 151 18.53 2.47 -3.88
N ILE A 152 17.85 3.62 -3.95
CA ILE A 152 18.23 4.73 -4.84
C ILE A 152 19.64 5.24 -4.51
N PHE A 153 19.95 5.48 -3.23
CA PHE A 153 21.28 5.92 -2.81
C PHE A 153 22.38 4.90 -3.15
N SER A 154 22.09 3.61 -2.97
CA SER A 154 23.01 2.53 -3.33
C SER A 154 23.26 2.48 -4.85
N LEU A 155 22.21 2.62 -5.66
CA LEU A 155 22.30 2.63 -7.12
C LEU A 155 23.07 3.86 -7.64
N ALA A 156 22.80 5.04 -7.08
CA ALA A 156 23.53 6.28 -7.42
C ALA A 156 25.03 6.14 -7.12
N ARG A 157 25.39 5.64 -5.93
CA ARG A 157 26.80 5.40 -5.57
C ARG A 157 27.48 4.40 -6.50
N LYS A 158 26.77 3.33 -6.90
CA LYS A 158 27.30 2.34 -7.85
C LYS A 158 27.55 2.96 -9.22
N ARG A 159 26.66 3.83 -9.71
CA ARG A 159 26.83 4.55 -10.96
C ARG A 159 28.05 5.47 -10.92
N ASP A 160 28.22 6.22 -9.84
CA ASP A 160 29.36 7.13 -9.67
C ASP A 160 30.69 6.35 -9.64
N LEU A 161 30.72 5.19 -8.99
CA LEU A 161 31.89 4.31 -8.96
C LEU A 161 32.27 3.79 -10.36
N ILE A 162 31.28 3.39 -11.17
CA ILE A 162 31.50 2.98 -12.57
C ILE A 162 32.07 4.14 -13.38
N GLY A 163 31.53 5.35 -13.19
CA GLY A 163 32.05 6.56 -13.85
C GLY A 163 33.51 6.84 -13.49
N ILE A 164 33.88 6.71 -12.20
CA ILE A 164 35.25 6.89 -11.73
C ILE A 164 36.20 5.84 -12.34
N ILE A 165 35.79 4.56 -12.39
CA ILE A 165 36.59 3.49 -12.99
C ILE A 165 36.85 3.77 -14.47
N ALA A 166 35.83 4.18 -15.24
CA ALA A 166 35.98 4.50 -16.66
C ALA A 166 36.97 5.66 -16.89
N ILE A 167 36.98 6.67 -16.02
CA ILE A 167 37.95 7.77 -16.07
C ILE A 167 39.37 7.27 -15.81
N ILE A 168 39.56 6.42 -14.80
CA ILE A 168 40.88 5.85 -14.46
C ILE A 168 41.41 5.01 -15.63
N GLU A 169 40.57 4.15 -16.23
CA GLU A 169 40.94 3.35 -17.40
C GLU A 169 41.38 4.23 -18.58
N ALA A 170 40.62 5.29 -18.88
CA ALA A 170 40.99 6.24 -19.93
C ALA A 170 42.34 6.93 -19.66
N VAL A 171 42.61 7.32 -18.41
CA VAL A 171 43.89 7.93 -18.01
C VAL A 171 45.05 6.94 -18.16
N ILE A 172 44.86 5.67 -17.76
CA ILE A 172 45.88 4.61 -17.92
C ILE A 172 46.17 4.38 -19.40
N ILE A 173 45.13 4.28 -20.24
CA ILE A 173 45.28 4.10 -21.70
C ILE A 173 46.05 5.27 -22.31
N ILE A 174 45.70 6.51 -21.96
CA ILE A 174 46.42 7.71 -22.41
C ILE A 174 47.89 7.62 -21.97
N PHE A 175 48.16 7.34 -20.70
CA PHE A 175 49.53 7.24 -20.19
C PHE A 175 50.34 6.17 -20.93
N LEU A 176 49.77 5.00 -21.21
CA LEU A 176 50.41 3.92 -21.97
C LEU A 176 50.65 4.28 -23.45
N LEU A 177 49.81 5.13 -24.05
CA LEU A 177 49.98 5.62 -25.41
C LEU A 177 51.07 6.70 -25.53
N PHE A 178 51.30 7.49 -24.48
CA PHE A 178 52.27 8.58 -24.47
C PHE A 178 53.63 8.22 -23.83
N THR A 179 53.81 7.00 -23.34
CA THR A 179 55.08 6.51 -22.74
C THR A 179 55.83 5.50 -23.62
N LYS A 180 55.48 5.41 -24.92
CA LYS A 180 56.27 4.71 -25.94
C LYS A 180 57.18 5.64 -26.71
#